data_AF-G0P2X2-F1
#
_entry.id   AF-G0P2X2-F1
#
_cell.length_a   1.000
_cell.length_b   1.000
_cell.length_c   1.000
_cell.angle_alpha   90.00
_cell.angle_beta   90.00
_cell.angle_gamma   90.00
#
_symmetry.space_group_name_H-M   'P 1'
#
loop_
_entity.id
_entity.type
_entity.pdbx_description
1 polymer ?
#
loop_
_entity_poly.entity_id
_entity_poly.type
_entity_poly.pdbx_seq_one_letter_code
_entity_poly.pdbx_strand_id
1 'polypeptide(L)'
;MSDETLDFSGNGPEEVQTLLTNSEVDPGLLSNETTTTTVVDVVTKAITTTIAPTLAGYQPNPYRIGLLALKCLLIILLFTLSCTIRRDFLKYFVLFLIIPLFIEAGFDIFTEIHASTAIFGTQQFDWEYFNLAPRDNETVTDWQKHAVENYGQILQKYTTYQVYTKDQLFSIVSYVAGDFIFWSLLFSTTTVFHYAHKAIVRPEQITYDPICSSFIKIQIVPVLFTAIDTLVSIYAIPQWSYLFVLFVLRITACTLSFIIFTQTFASLFLFCRRKDEVTKTSPHEHVRNSKLRLFLFVIFTLLIHALTAPYIIWAGLTIAYDVGQLLGFGWYLPMHFASEMFPLHLTLFLVRPFAFTILALILLNPYRRRFMKFFCSCCRRH
;
A
#
# COMPACT_ATOMS: atom_id res chain seq x y z
N MET A 1 6.25 17.83 50.96
CA MET A 1 4.87 18.37 50.93
C MET A 1 4.96 19.88 50.77
N SER A 2 5.03 20.30 49.52
CA SER A 2 4.77 21.65 48.96
C SER A 2 5.33 21.59 47.54
N ASP A 3 4.44 21.34 46.58
CA ASP A 3 4.76 21.45 45.16
C ASP A 3 4.76 22.94 44.81
N GLU A 4 5.92 23.45 44.42
CA GLU A 4 6.07 24.77 43.80
C GLU A 4 5.69 24.64 42.32
N THR A 5 4.59 25.29 41.95
CA THR A 5 4.17 25.52 40.56
C THR A 5 5.13 26.51 39.90
N LEU A 6 5.98 26.02 39.00
CA LEU A 6 6.77 26.85 38.09
C LEU A 6 5.93 27.17 36.83
N ASP A 7 5.31 28.34 36.84
CA ASP A 7 4.74 28.99 35.65
C ASP A 7 5.87 29.41 34.70
N PHE A 8 5.91 28.84 33.49
CA PHE A 8 6.69 29.38 32.38
C PHE A 8 5.77 30.18 31.47
N SER A 9 5.70 31.49 31.71
CA SER A 9 5.16 32.45 30.74
C SER A 9 6.22 32.72 29.66
N GLY A 10 5.91 32.28 28.44
CA GLY A 10 6.63 32.64 27.22
C GLY A 10 5.61 33.15 26.22
N ASN A 11 5.59 34.46 26.00
CA ASN A 11 4.69 35.15 25.07
C ASN A 11 4.80 34.57 23.64
N GLY A 12 3.72 33.96 23.16
CA GLY A 12 3.52 33.67 21.74
C GLY A 12 3.17 34.95 20.96
N PRO A 13 3.37 34.97 19.63
CA PRO A 13 3.24 36.21 18.85
C PRO A 13 1.78 36.69 18.76
N GLU A 14 1.61 37.99 18.98
CA GLU A 14 0.37 38.79 19.09
C GLU A 14 -0.46 38.93 17.79
N GLU A 15 -0.30 38.05 16.80
CA GLU A 15 -0.98 38.18 15.50
C GLU A 15 -2.30 37.42 15.37
N VAL A 16 -2.70 36.62 16.37
CA VAL A 16 -3.96 35.83 16.30
C VAL A 16 -5.15 36.55 16.96
N GLN A 17 -4.90 37.59 17.76
CA GLN A 17 -5.95 38.23 18.57
C GLN A 17 -6.68 39.37 17.84
N THR A 18 -6.18 39.81 16.68
CA THR A 18 -6.78 40.89 15.87
C THR A 18 -7.76 40.41 14.81
N LEU A 19 -7.91 39.09 14.58
CA LEU A 19 -8.85 38.53 13.60
C LEU A 19 -10.20 38.10 14.19
N LEU A 20 -10.34 38.03 15.51
CA LEU A 20 -11.56 37.53 16.18
C LEU A 20 -12.52 38.63 16.65
N THR A 21 -12.17 39.92 16.51
CA THR A 21 -12.95 41.04 17.04
C THR A 21 -13.78 41.83 16.02
N ASN A 22 -13.73 41.48 14.72
CA ASN A 22 -14.42 42.25 13.66
C ASN A 22 -15.66 41.56 13.06
N SER A 23 -16.37 40.74 13.85
CA SER A 23 -17.60 40.07 13.40
C SER A 23 -18.76 40.29 14.38
N GLU A 24 -19.09 41.56 14.65
CA GLU A 24 -20.45 41.92 15.08
C GLU A 24 -21.19 42.49 13.86
N VAL A 25 -22.14 41.72 13.32
CA VAL A 25 -23.06 42.17 12.28
C VAL A 25 -24.40 42.52 12.94
N ASP A 26 -24.80 43.77 12.73
CA ASP A 26 -25.97 44.48 13.23
C ASP A 26 -27.31 43.76 12.89
N PRO A 27 -28.23 43.53 13.84
CA PRO A 27 -29.51 42.87 13.57
C PRO A 27 -30.59 43.92 13.31
N GLY A 28 -30.73 44.37 12.06
CA GLY A 28 -31.77 45.34 11.74
C GLY A 28 -31.96 45.64 10.27
N LEU A 29 -32.36 44.68 9.43
CA LEU A 29 -32.95 44.95 8.11
C LEU A 29 -33.49 43.71 7.39
N LEU A 30 -34.59 43.11 7.87
CA LEU A 30 -35.39 42.20 7.04
C LEU A 30 -36.88 42.29 7.42
N SER A 31 -37.62 43.13 6.73
CA SER A 31 -39.08 43.03 6.62
C SER A 31 -39.51 43.07 5.15
N ASN A 32 -40.41 42.13 4.79
CA ASN A 32 -41.10 41.93 3.51
C ASN A 32 -40.20 41.47 2.33
N GLU A 33 -40.49 40.45 1.51
CA GLU A 33 -41.77 39.88 1.04
C GLU A 33 -41.72 38.36 0.79
N THR A 34 -42.92 37.81 0.64
CA THR A 34 -43.37 36.43 0.34
C THR A 34 -42.64 35.65 -0.77
N THR A 35 -42.08 34.48 -0.44
CA THR A 35 -41.97 33.30 -1.34
C THR A 35 -41.84 32.00 -0.55
N THR A 36 -42.94 31.54 0.04
CA THR A 36 -43.04 30.22 0.67
C THR A 36 -43.23 29.14 -0.39
N THR A 37 -42.15 28.43 -0.76
CA THR A 37 -42.16 26.98 -1.10
C THR A 37 -40.81 26.36 -1.51
N THR A 38 -39.70 27.11 -1.57
CA THR A 38 -38.39 26.53 -1.98
C THR A 38 -37.24 26.72 -0.97
N VAL A 39 -37.48 27.43 0.14
CA VAL A 39 -36.42 27.75 1.11
C VAL A 39 -36.16 26.61 2.10
N VAL A 40 -37.12 25.70 2.35
CA VAL A 40 -36.91 24.60 3.30
C VAL A 40 -35.90 23.58 2.76
N ASP A 41 -35.88 23.28 1.46
CA ASP A 41 -34.91 22.33 0.90
C ASP A 41 -33.50 22.94 0.71
N VAL A 42 -33.42 24.25 0.44
CA VAL A 42 -32.13 24.95 0.32
C VAL A 42 -31.51 25.20 1.68
N VAL A 43 -32.31 25.51 2.72
CA VAL A 43 -31.80 25.69 4.08
C VAL A 43 -31.44 24.34 4.72
N THR A 44 -32.16 23.25 4.44
CA THR A 44 -31.78 21.93 4.97
C THR A 44 -30.52 21.35 4.30
N LYS A 45 -30.26 21.68 3.02
CA LYS A 45 -28.99 21.36 2.33
C LYS A 45 -27.84 22.32 2.67
N ALA A 46 -28.11 23.60 2.92
CA ALA A 46 -27.10 24.57 3.33
C ALA A 46 -26.66 24.39 4.80
N ILE A 47 -27.50 23.79 5.65
CA ILE A 47 -27.13 23.45 7.04
C ILE A 47 -26.30 22.14 7.13
N THR A 48 -26.24 21.33 6.06
CA THR A 48 -25.48 20.06 6.08
C THR A 48 -24.07 20.12 5.49
N THR A 49 -23.61 21.28 4.98
CA THR A 49 -22.27 21.36 4.35
C THR A 49 -21.56 22.68 4.64
N THR A 50 -20.96 22.79 5.83
CA THR A 50 -19.66 23.46 6.10
C THR A 50 -19.46 23.51 7.61
N ILE A 51 -19.31 22.35 8.26
CA ILE A 51 -18.51 22.33 9.48
C ILE A 51 -17.07 22.31 8.95
N ALA A 52 -16.41 23.46 8.96
CA ALA A 52 -14.95 23.48 8.85
C ALA A 52 -14.44 22.43 9.85
N PRO A 53 -13.59 21.45 9.45
CA PRO A 53 -13.21 20.36 10.31
C PRO A 53 -12.75 20.98 11.62
N THR A 54 -13.50 20.72 12.69
CA THR A 54 -13.20 21.26 14.01
C THR A 54 -11.79 20.77 14.30
N LEU A 55 -10.85 21.71 14.38
CA LEU A 55 -9.45 21.41 14.66
C LEU A 55 -9.40 20.95 16.12
N ALA A 56 -9.69 19.68 16.35
CA ALA A 56 -9.58 19.10 17.67
C ALA A 56 -8.10 19.04 18.03
N GLY A 57 -7.77 19.41 19.27
CA GLY A 57 -6.47 19.06 19.84
C GLY A 57 -6.22 17.56 19.70
N TYR A 58 -4.96 17.14 19.69
CA TYR A 58 -4.59 15.76 19.42
C TYR A 58 -5.44 14.76 20.23
N GLN A 59 -6.10 13.84 19.52
CA GLN A 59 -6.77 12.68 20.09
C GLN A 59 -6.17 11.39 19.50
N PRO A 60 -5.69 10.46 20.35
CA PRO A 60 -5.12 9.21 19.86
C PRO A 60 -6.20 8.36 19.18
N ASN A 61 -5.88 7.81 18.01
CA ASN A 61 -6.77 6.90 17.30
C ASN A 61 -6.50 5.44 17.77
N PRO A 62 -7.36 4.84 18.61
CA PRO A 62 -7.09 3.53 19.20
C PRO A 62 -7.04 2.41 18.15
N TYR A 63 -7.80 2.52 17.06
CA TYR A 63 -7.79 1.54 15.97
C TYR A 63 -6.45 1.54 15.24
N ARG A 64 -5.93 2.73 14.94
CA ARG A 64 -4.61 2.91 14.32
C ARG A 64 -3.51 2.31 15.21
N ILE A 65 -3.50 2.65 16.49
CA ILE A 65 -2.49 2.15 17.45
C ILE A 65 -2.57 0.62 17.55
N GLY A 66 -3.79 0.06 17.66
CA GLY A 66 -3.99 -1.38 17.69
C GLY A 66 -3.51 -2.10 16.43
N LEU A 67 -3.80 -1.55 15.24
CA LEU A 67 -3.33 -2.08 13.96
C LEU A 67 -1.81 -1.98 13.83
N LEU A 68 -1.19 -0.88 14.28
CA LEU A 68 0.25 -0.72 14.29
C LEU A 68 0.93 -1.74 15.22
N ALA A 69 0.38 -1.94 16.43
CA ALA A 69 0.87 -2.95 17.36
C ALA A 69 0.79 -4.36 16.75
N LEU A 70 -0.34 -4.70 16.12
CA LEU A 70 -0.51 -5.97 15.41
C LEU A 70 0.51 -6.11 14.26
N LYS A 71 0.74 -5.06 13.47
CA LYS A 71 1.73 -5.05 12.38
C LYS A 71 3.14 -5.36 12.91
N CYS A 72 3.54 -4.69 13.99
CA CYS A 72 4.84 -4.91 14.64
C CYS A 72 4.98 -6.36 15.15
N LEU A 73 3.95 -6.91 15.80
CA LEU A 73 3.95 -8.30 16.26
C LEU A 73 4.10 -9.29 15.10
N LEU A 74 3.38 -9.08 14.00
CA LEU A 74 3.47 -9.92 12.80
C LEU A 74 4.87 -9.87 12.16
N ILE A 75 5.46 -8.67 12.07
CA ILE A 75 6.82 -8.49 11.54
C ILE A 75 7.86 -9.21 12.42
N ILE A 76 7.81 -9.01 13.74
CA ILE A 76 8.73 -9.65 14.70
C ILE A 76 8.59 -11.17 14.64
N LEU A 77 7.36 -11.68 14.59
CA LEU A 77 7.08 -13.10 14.47
C LEU A 77 7.67 -13.67 13.17
N LEU A 78 7.40 -13.04 12.02
CA LEU A 78 7.94 -13.47 10.74
C LEU A 78 9.46 -13.42 10.70
N PHE A 79 10.07 -12.38 11.25
CA PHE A 79 11.52 -12.26 11.35
C PHE A 79 12.11 -13.39 12.20
N THR A 80 11.54 -13.65 13.37
CA THR A 80 11.95 -14.74 14.26
C THR A 80 11.85 -16.10 13.57
N LEU A 81 10.72 -16.36 12.91
CA LEU A 81 10.52 -17.60 12.14
C LEU A 81 11.52 -17.72 10.99
N SER A 82 11.81 -16.62 10.28
CA SER A 82 12.80 -16.56 9.19
C SER A 82 14.19 -16.99 9.66
N CYS A 83 14.60 -16.57 10.86
CA CYS A 83 15.88 -16.97 11.46
C CYS A 83 15.98 -18.48 11.69
N THR A 84 14.86 -19.18 11.96
CA THR A 84 14.83 -20.64 12.17
C THR A 84 14.83 -21.48 10.90
N ILE A 85 14.62 -20.84 9.74
CA ILE A 85 14.54 -21.51 8.43
C ILE A 85 15.95 -21.55 7.81
N ARG A 86 16.39 -22.74 7.39
CA ARG A 86 17.63 -22.91 6.60
C ARG A 86 17.41 -22.45 5.16
N ARG A 87 18.50 -22.29 4.37
CA ARG A 87 18.53 -21.80 2.98
C ARG A 87 17.32 -22.28 2.15
N ASP A 88 16.34 -21.38 1.95
CA ASP A 88 15.12 -21.59 1.16
C ASP A 88 14.77 -20.29 0.43
N PHE A 89 14.29 -20.35 -0.81
CA PHE A 89 13.99 -19.15 -1.60
C PHE A 89 12.80 -18.36 -1.06
N LEU A 90 11.82 -19.01 -0.42
CA LEU A 90 10.73 -18.32 0.27
C LEU A 90 11.22 -17.57 1.51
N LYS A 91 12.32 -18.02 2.11
CA LYS A 91 12.97 -17.28 3.20
C LYS A 91 13.47 -15.94 2.71
N TYR A 92 14.27 -15.93 1.65
CA TYR A 92 14.83 -14.70 1.11
C TYR A 92 13.73 -13.76 0.60
N PHE A 93 12.74 -14.29 -0.12
CA PHE A 93 11.56 -13.53 -0.55
C PHE A 93 10.91 -12.73 0.60
N VAL A 94 10.62 -13.42 1.70
CA VAL A 94 9.99 -12.78 2.87
C VAL A 94 10.94 -11.82 3.58
N LEU A 95 12.21 -12.17 3.77
CA LEU A 95 13.19 -11.28 4.41
C LEU A 95 13.37 -9.96 3.66
N PHE A 96 13.43 -10.00 2.33
CA PHE A 96 13.55 -8.77 1.52
C PHE A 96 12.32 -7.86 1.65
N LEU A 97 11.13 -8.45 1.77
CA LEU A 97 9.88 -7.68 1.96
C LEU A 97 9.66 -7.25 3.41
N ILE A 98 10.29 -7.90 4.40
CA ILE A 98 10.26 -7.46 5.81
C ILE A 98 11.01 -6.14 5.99
N ILE A 99 12.11 -5.91 5.27
CA ILE A 99 12.93 -4.69 5.42
C ILE A 99 12.09 -3.42 5.24
N PRO A 100 11.35 -3.22 4.14
CA PRO A 100 10.54 -2.02 3.98
C PRO A 100 9.34 -1.97 4.93
N LEU A 101 8.76 -3.12 5.30
CA LEU A 101 7.69 -3.17 6.30
C LEU A 101 8.17 -2.70 7.68
N PHE A 102 9.43 -3.01 8.03
CA PHE A 102 10.04 -2.54 9.27
C PHE A 102 10.27 -1.01 9.25
N ILE A 103 10.74 -0.47 8.12
CA ILE A 103 10.91 0.98 7.93
C ILE A 103 9.56 1.69 8.03
N GLU A 104 8.53 1.16 7.34
CA GLU A 104 7.17 1.69 7.38
C GLU A 104 6.59 1.67 8.80
N ALA A 105 6.74 0.56 9.55
CA ALA A 105 6.30 0.47 10.93
C ALA A 105 7.03 1.46 11.86
N GLY A 106 8.34 1.62 11.68
CA GLY A 106 9.13 2.63 12.40
C GLY A 106 8.65 4.05 12.09
N PHE A 107 8.34 4.33 10.83
CA PHE A 107 7.80 5.61 10.39
C PHE A 107 6.41 5.87 10.99
N ASP A 108 5.52 4.88 11.01
CA ASP A 108 4.21 5.02 11.63
C ASP A 108 4.29 5.34 13.13
N ILE A 109 5.22 4.72 13.86
CA ILE A 109 5.49 5.06 15.26
C ILE A 109 5.98 6.51 15.38
N PHE A 110 6.90 6.92 14.51
CA PHE A 110 7.40 8.29 14.49
C PHE A 110 6.27 9.29 14.22
N THR A 111 5.39 9.03 13.25
CA THR A 111 4.25 9.90 12.95
C THR A 111 3.24 9.98 14.09
N GLU A 112 3.05 8.91 14.86
CA GLU A 112 2.20 8.90 16.06
C GLU A 112 2.78 9.82 17.15
N ILE A 113 4.08 9.70 17.42
CA ILE A 113 4.78 10.55 18.39
C ILE A 113 4.77 12.01 17.92
N HIS A 114 5.00 12.26 16.63
CA HIS A 114 4.99 13.61 16.09
C HIS A 114 3.60 14.24 16.12
N ALA A 115 2.55 13.49 15.79
CA ALA A 115 1.17 13.98 15.86
C ALA A 115 0.74 14.31 17.30
N SER A 116 1.27 13.61 18.31
CA SER A 116 0.97 13.90 19.73
C SER A 116 1.69 15.13 20.28
N THR A 117 2.83 15.50 19.69
CA THR A 117 3.66 16.62 20.15
C THR A 117 3.46 17.89 19.33
N ALA A 118 3.04 17.77 18.07
CA ALA A 118 2.86 18.89 17.16
C ALA A 118 1.40 19.38 17.09
N ILE A 119 1.23 20.68 16.81
CA ILE A 119 -0.07 21.36 16.73
C ILE A 119 -0.71 21.17 15.34
N PHE A 120 -0.70 19.95 14.80
CA PHE A 120 -1.36 19.66 13.52
C PHE A 120 -2.85 19.33 13.71
N GLY A 121 -3.29 19.04 14.94
CA GLY A 121 -4.67 18.69 15.24
C GLY A 121 -5.10 17.35 14.64
N THR A 122 -6.30 16.90 15.02
CA THR A 122 -6.91 15.68 14.50
C THR A 122 -8.29 15.97 13.94
N GLN A 123 -8.73 15.18 12.97
CA GLN A 123 -10.11 15.19 12.49
C GLN A 123 -10.93 14.07 13.12
N GLN A 124 -12.25 14.24 13.18
CA GLN A 124 -13.13 13.16 13.60
C GLN A 124 -13.02 11.99 12.62
N PHE A 125 -12.94 10.77 13.16
CA PHE A 125 -12.93 9.58 12.33
C PHE A 125 -14.28 9.41 11.62
N ASP A 126 -14.22 9.14 10.32
CA ASP A 126 -15.39 8.93 9.48
C ASP A 126 -15.21 7.64 8.67
N TRP A 127 -16.24 6.79 8.74
CA TRP A 127 -16.31 5.47 8.12
C TRP A 127 -16.67 5.52 6.64
N GLU A 128 -17.12 6.67 6.12
CA GLU A 128 -17.48 6.79 4.71
C GLU A 128 -16.26 6.57 3.80
N TYR A 129 -16.50 5.85 2.70
CA TYR A 129 -15.48 5.59 1.69
C TYR A 129 -14.95 6.91 1.13
N PHE A 130 -13.63 7.05 1.11
CA PHE A 130 -13.00 8.25 0.60
C PHE A 130 -12.96 8.23 -0.92
N ASN A 131 -13.85 9.00 -1.54
CA ASN A 131 -13.83 9.20 -2.98
C ASN A 131 -13.01 10.45 -3.31
N LEU A 132 -11.91 10.27 -4.04
CA LEU A 132 -11.10 11.39 -4.52
C LEU A 132 -11.88 12.13 -5.61
N ALA A 133 -12.11 13.42 -5.41
CA ALA A 133 -12.81 14.24 -6.40
C ALA A 133 -11.92 14.43 -7.65
N PRO A 134 -12.49 14.34 -8.86
CA PRO A 134 -11.77 14.70 -10.07
C PRO A 134 -11.38 16.19 -10.00
N ARG A 135 -10.15 16.51 -10.41
CA ARG A 135 -9.70 17.90 -10.55
C ARG A 135 -10.18 18.48 -11.88
N ASP A 136 -10.60 19.74 -11.85
CA ASP A 136 -11.02 20.46 -13.04
C ASP A 136 -9.87 20.52 -14.06
N ASN A 137 -10.18 20.24 -15.33
CA ASN A 137 -9.27 20.27 -16.48
C ASN A 137 -8.16 19.20 -16.53
N GLU A 138 -8.21 18.16 -15.68
CA GLU A 138 -7.26 17.05 -15.73
C GLU A 138 -7.89 15.73 -16.18
N THR A 139 -7.12 14.93 -16.91
CA THR A 139 -7.57 13.60 -17.36
C THR A 139 -7.18 12.52 -16.34
N VAL A 140 -7.86 11.37 -16.38
CA VAL A 140 -7.52 10.20 -15.51
C VAL A 140 -6.07 9.72 -15.72
N THR A 141 -5.48 10.01 -16.88
CA THR A 141 -4.06 9.75 -17.19
C THR A 141 -3.12 10.59 -16.33
N ASP A 142 -3.53 11.79 -15.90
CA ASP A 142 -2.72 12.74 -15.14
C ASP A 142 -2.73 12.48 -13.62
N TRP A 143 -3.56 11.55 -13.12
CA TRP A 143 -3.75 11.35 -11.68
C TRP A 143 -2.50 10.90 -10.92
N GLN A 144 -1.50 10.33 -11.61
CA GLN A 144 -0.21 9.99 -11.02
C GLN A 144 0.56 11.24 -10.56
N LYS A 145 0.37 12.41 -11.19
CA LYS A 145 0.99 13.67 -10.75
C LYS A 145 0.63 13.99 -9.31
N HIS A 146 -0.56 13.61 -8.88
CA HIS A 146 -1.10 13.93 -7.56
C HIS A 146 -1.08 12.72 -6.63
N ALA A 147 -0.34 11.65 -6.97
CA ALA A 147 -0.35 10.40 -6.20
C ALA A 147 0.02 10.59 -4.73
N VAL A 148 1.09 11.35 -4.46
CA VAL A 148 1.56 11.66 -3.10
C VAL A 148 0.52 12.49 -2.33
N GLU A 149 -0.05 13.52 -2.96
CA GLU A 149 -1.05 14.37 -2.33
C GLU A 149 -2.33 13.58 -2.01
N ASN A 150 -2.83 12.84 -2.99
CA ASN A 150 -3.97 11.94 -2.86
C ASN A 150 -3.76 10.89 -1.78
N TYR A 151 -2.56 10.32 -1.70
CA TYR A 151 -2.22 9.38 -0.64
C TYR A 151 -2.14 10.05 0.73
N GLY A 152 -1.67 11.30 0.82
CA GLY A 152 -1.73 12.11 2.03
C GLY A 152 -3.15 12.34 2.54
N GLN A 153 -4.11 12.60 1.64
CA GLN A 153 -5.52 12.73 1.99
C GLN A 153 -6.14 11.40 2.46
N ILE A 154 -5.80 10.29 1.79
CA ILE A 154 -6.19 8.93 2.20
C ILE A 154 -5.65 8.62 3.61
N LEU A 155 -4.37 8.93 3.86
CA LEU A 155 -3.74 8.75 5.17
C LEU A 155 -4.44 9.62 6.21
N GLN A 156 -4.70 10.90 5.94
CA GLN A 156 -5.44 11.76 6.85
C GLN A 156 -6.82 11.17 7.18
N LYS A 157 -7.59 10.72 6.19
CA LYS A 157 -8.91 10.08 6.39
C LYS A 157 -8.82 8.89 7.33
N TYR A 158 -7.99 7.90 7.01
CA TYR A 158 -7.99 6.62 7.72
C TYR A 158 -7.18 6.64 9.03
N THR A 159 -6.26 7.59 9.18
CA THR A 159 -5.47 7.73 10.41
C THR A 159 -5.99 8.81 11.36
N THR A 160 -6.84 9.73 10.87
CA THR A 160 -7.31 10.97 11.49
C THR A 160 -6.28 12.09 11.66
N TYR A 161 -5.03 11.89 11.23
CA TYR A 161 -3.97 12.87 11.51
C TYR A 161 -3.77 13.82 10.34
N GLN A 162 -3.87 15.13 10.64
CA GLN A 162 -3.70 16.16 9.62
C GLN A 162 -2.22 16.34 9.19
N VAL A 163 -1.27 15.76 9.93
CA VAL A 163 0.16 15.83 9.60
C VAL A 163 0.46 15.40 8.17
N TYR A 164 -0.28 14.42 7.61
CA TYR A 164 -0.07 13.92 6.26
C TYR A 164 -0.48 14.88 5.14
N THR A 165 -1.29 15.91 5.43
CA THR A 165 -1.66 16.95 4.46
C THR A 165 -1.09 18.31 4.81
N LYS A 166 -0.73 18.55 6.07
CA LYS A 166 -0.05 19.78 6.53
C LYS A 166 1.44 19.77 6.26
N ASP A 167 2.08 18.60 6.33
CA ASP A 167 3.48 18.42 5.99
C ASP A 167 3.64 17.28 4.98
N GLN A 168 3.99 17.67 3.75
CA GLN A 168 4.11 16.76 2.62
C GLN A 168 5.24 15.73 2.81
N LEU A 169 6.23 15.98 3.67
CA LEU A 169 7.28 15.01 3.96
C LEU A 169 6.69 13.69 4.46
N PHE A 170 5.63 13.76 5.27
CA PHE A 170 5.00 12.58 5.83
C PHE A 170 4.26 11.74 4.80
N SER A 171 3.54 12.38 3.88
CA SER A 171 2.89 11.67 2.78
C SER A 171 3.91 11.09 1.80
N ILE A 172 5.01 11.79 1.52
CA ILE A 172 6.10 11.31 0.65
C ILE A 172 6.71 10.03 1.22
N VAL A 173 7.13 10.03 2.49
CA VAL A 173 7.81 8.86 3.08
C VAL A 173 6.87 7.66 3.14
N SER A 174 5.61 7.85 3.54
CA SER A 174 4.61 6.79 3.54
C SER A 174 4.32 6.27 2.12
N TYR A 175 4.24 7.16 1.12
CA TYR A 175 4.04 6.78 -0.29
C TYR A 175 5.20 5.91 -0.79
N VAL A 176 6.43 6.35 -0.56
CA VAL A 176 7.66 5.61 -0.94
C VAL A 176 7.67 4.21 -0.32
N ALA A 177 7.29 4.06 0.95
CA ALA A 177 7.24 2.76 1.59
C ALA A 177 6.19 1.83 0.95
N GLY A 178 4.96 2.33 0.76
CA GLY A 178 3.86 1.56 0.17
C GLY A 178 4.12 1.16 -1.29
N ASP A 179 4.66 2.09 -2.08
CA ASP A 179 5.01 1.86 -3.48
C ASP A 179 6.25 0.95 -3.63
N PHE A 180 7.24 1.07 -2.74
CA PHE A 180 8.37 0.15 -2.76
C PHE A 180 7.93 -1.29 -2.46
N ILE A 181 6.98 -1.50 -1.54
CA ILE A 181 6.39 -2.82 -1.29
C ILE A 181 5.63 -3.32 -2.53
N PHE A 182 4.91 -2.44 -3.23
CA PHE A 182 4.21 -2.76 -4.48
C PHE A 182 5.16 -3.33 -5.54
N TRP A 183 6.19 -2.57 -5.91
CA TRP A 183 7.15 -2.99 -6.93
C TRP A 183 7.95 -4.20 -6.49
N SER A 184 8.36 -4.24 -5.22
CA SER A 184 9.10 -5.36 -4.66
C SER A 184 8.31 -6.66 -4.74
N LEU A 185 6.99 -6.62 -4.50
CA LEU A 185 6.13 -7.78 -4.66
C LEU A 185 6.05 -8.26 -6.10
N LEU A 186 5.84 -7.35 -7.07
CA LEU A 186 5.76 -7.71 -8.50
C LEU A 186 7.05 -8.38 -8.98
N PHE A 187 8.20 -7.75 -8.77
CA PHE A 187 9.49 -8.28 -9.23
C PHE A 187 9.91 -9.53 -8.47
N SER A 188 9.77 -9.56 -7.15
CA SER A 188 10.23 -10.70 -6.35
C SER A 188 9.39 -11.96 -6.58
N THR A 189 8.09 -11.81 -6.87
CA THR A 189 7.19 -12.93 -7.17
C THR A 189 7.67 -13.72 -8.40
N THR A 190 8.11 -13.03 -9.46
CA THR A 190 8.65 -13.70 -10.66
C THR A 190 9.90 -14.52 -10.34
N THR A 191 10.78 -13.98 -9.49
CA THR A 191 12.00 -14.66 -9.02
C THR A 191 11.67 -15.89 -8.18
N VAL A 192 10.65 -15.82 -7.33
CA VAL A 192 10.18 -16.97 -6.56
C VAL A 192 9.64 -18.07 -7.48
N PHE A 193 8.83 -17.72 -8.51
CA PHE A 193 8.34 -18.72 -9.47
C PHE A 193 9.49 -19.43 -10.19
N HIS A 194 10.52 -18.70 -10.61
CA HIS A 194 11.71 -19.29 -11.23
C HIS A 194 12.32 -20.39 -10.33
N TYR A 195 12.54 -20.09 -9.05
CA TYR A 195 13.10 -21.07 -8.10
C TYR A 195 12.11 -22.20 -7.75
N ALA A 196 10.82 -21.89 -7.61
CA ALA A 196 9.80 -22.88 -7.28
C ALA A 196 9.59 -23.89 -8.41
N HIS A 197 9.63 -23.44 -9.67
CA HIS A 197 9.57 -24.32 -10.83
C HIS A 197 10.86 -25.14 -10.96
N LYS A 198 12.03 -24.50 -10.78
CA LYS A 198 13.32 -25.18 -10.81
C LYS A 198 13.44 -26.27 -9.74
N ALA A 199 12.89 -26.05 -8.54
CA ALA A 199 12.83 -27.05 -7.47
C ALA A 199 12.13 -28.36 -7.89
N ILE A 200 11.14 -28.27 -8.79
CA ILE A 200 10.40 -29.44 -9.28
C ILE A 200 11.14 -30.09 -10.45
N VAL A 201 11.61 -29.29 -11.40
CA VAL A 201 12.25 -29.80 -12.64
C VAL A 201 13.66 -30.32 -12.37
N ARG A 202 14.46 -29.60 -11.57
CA ARG A 202 15.88 -29.90 -11.27
C ARG A 202 16.15 -29.77 -9.76
N PRO A 203 15.58 -30.65 -8.93
CA PRO A 203 15.70 -30.58 -7.47
C PRO A 203 17.15 -30.59 -6.96
N GLU A 204 18.06 -31.25 -7.68
CA GLU A 204 19.44 -31.42 -7.23
C GLU A 204 20.30 -30.15 -7.41
N GLN A 205 19.86 -29.21 -8.24
CA GLN A 205 20.61 -27.99 -8.53
C GLN A 205 20.26 -26.84 -7.56
N ILE A 206 19.06 -26.88 -6.96
CA ILE A 206 18.55 -25.72 -6.21
C ILE A 206 19.33 -25.43 -4.92
N THR A 207 19.95 -26.45 -4.33
CA THR A 207 20.79 -26.31 -3.13
C THR A 207 22.04 -25.49 -3.39
N TYR A 208 22.53 -25.48 -4.64
CA TYR A 208 23.76 -24.78 -5.04
C TYR A 208 23.49 -23.38 -5.58
N ASP A 209 22.25 -23.07 -5.99
CA ASP A 209 21.91 -21.79 -6.59
C ASP A 209 22.15 -20.60 -5.65
N PRO A 210 22.70 -19.47 -6.13
CA PRO A 210 22.97 -18.29 -5.33
C PRO A 210 21.70 -17.45 -5.08
N ILE A 211 20.72 -18.05 -4.40
CA ILE A 211 19.38 -17.48 -4.20
C ILE A 211 19.43 -16.05 -3.65
N CYS A 212 20.20 -15.81 -2.59
CA CYS A 212 20.32 -14.49 -1.97
C CYS A 212 20.80 -13.42 -2.97
N SER A 213 21.83 -13.73 -3.77
CA SER A 213 22.38 -12.80 -4.75
C SER A 213 21.36 -12.40 -5.80
N SER A 214 20.54 -13.35 -6.27
CA SER A 214 19.49 -13.06 -7.24
C SER A 214 18.44 -12.11 -6.68
N PHE A 215 18.04 -12.28 -5.41
CA PHE A 215 17.11 -11.35 -4.77
C PHE A 215 17.74 -9.96 -4.60
N ILE A 216 19.01 -9.84 -4.20
CA ILE A 216 19.68 -8.53 -4.12
C ILE A 216 19.65 -7.83 -5.48
N LYS A 217 20.00 -8.56 -6.55
CA LYS A 217 20.03 -8.00 -7.91
C LYS A 217 18.65 -7.55 -8.37
N ILE A 218 17.60 -8.32 -8.09
CA ILE A 218 16.25 -7.95 -8.52
C ILE A 218 15.71 -6.74 -7.75
N GLN A 219 16.07 -6.55 -6.47
CA GLN A 219 15.58 -5.42 -5.66
C GLN A 219 16.05 -4.05 -6.15
N ILE A 220 17.12 -3.96 -6.95
CA ILE A 220 17.57 -2.70 -7.55
C ILE A 220 16.46 -2.10 -8.42
N VAL A 221 15.68 -2.94 -9.09
CA VAL A 221 14.64 -2.49 -10.02
C VAL A 221 13.44 -1.88 -9.27
N PRO A 222 12.82 -2.54 -8.26
CA PRO A 222 11.84 -1.91 -7.40
C PRO A 222 12.26 -0.56 -6.80
N VAL A 223 13.51 -0.45 -6.32
CA VAL A 223 14.02 0.83 -5.79
C VAL A 223 13.99 1.92 -6.86
N LEU A 224 14.46 1.61 -8.06
CA LEU A 224 14.47 2.55 -9.18
C LEU A 224 13.06 2.96 -9.60
N PHE A 225 12.15 1.99 -9.71
CA PHE A 225 10.76 2.26 -10.11
C PHE A 225 10.04 3.11 -9.08
N THR A 226 10.21 2.83 -7.78
CA THR A 226 9.63 3.67 -6.73
C THR A 226 10.21 5.08 -6.72
N ALA A 227 11.53 5.21 -6.92
CA ALA A 227 12.14 6.53 -7.02
C ALA A 227 11.55 7.33 -8.18
N ILE A 228 11.43 6.72 -9.37
CA ILE A 228 10.86 7.36 -10.55
C ILE A 228 9.39 7.74 -10.31
N ASP A 229 8.58 6.80 -9.80
CA ASP A 229 7.15 7.00 -9.56
C ASP A 229 6.89 8.14 -8.55
N THR A 230 7.71 8.20 -7.50
CA THR A 230 7.68 9.26 -6.50
C THR A 230 8.13 10.60 -7.08
N LEU A 231 9.23 10.64 -7.84
CA LEU A 231 9.75 11.88 -8.44
C LEU A 231 8.74 12.50 -9.40
N VAL A 232 8.05 11.68 -10.19
CA VAL A 232 7.00 12.11 -11.12
C VAL A 232 5.79 12.68 -10.41
N SER A 233 5.48 12.22 -9.20
CA SER A 233 4.38 12.76 -8.38
C SER A 233 4.75 14.04 -7.62
N ILE A 234 6.04 14.39 -7.48
CA ILE A 234 6.46 15.55 -6.68
C ILE A 234 6.90 16.71 -7.58
N TYR A 235 7.59 16.42 -8.68
CA TYR A 235 8.17 17.44 -9.53
C TYR A 235 7.34 17.70 -10.78
N ALA A 236 7.14 18.98 -11.07
CA ALA A 236 6.60 19.41 -12.35
C ALA A 236 7.64 19.14 -13.46
N ILE A 237 7.37 18.14 -14.30
CA ILE A 237 8.18 17.77 -15.45
C ILE A 237 7.44 18.06 -16.77
N PRO A 238 8.15 18.25 -17.90
CA PRO A 238 7.52 18.46 -19.20
C PRO A 238 6.56 17.32 -19.56
N GLN A 239 5.41 17.65 -20.15
CA GLN A 239 4.33 16.69 -20.43
C GLN A 239 4.79 15.49 -21.25
N TRP A 240 5.65 15.69 -22.25
CA TRP A 240 6.18 14.58 -23.07
C TRP A 240 7.02 13.59 -22.26
N SER A 241 7.87 14.08 -21.36
CA SER A 241 8.67 13.25 -20.46
C SER A 241 7.80 12.53 -19.45
N TYR A 242 6.78 13.22 -18.91
CA TYR A 242 5.79 12.63 -18.01
C TYR A 242 5.07 11.44 -18.65
N LEU A 243 4.49 11.64 -19.83
CA LEU A 243 3.75 10.59 -20.55
C LEU A 243 4.64 9.40 -20.90
N PHE A 244 5.89 9.65 -21.30
CA PHE A 244 6.85 8.59 -21.58
C PHE A 244 7.17 7.75 -20.32
N VAL A 245 7.47 8.42 -19.20
CA VAL A 245 7.78 7.72 -17.94
C VAL A 245 6.58 6.91 -17.46
N LEU A 246 5.37 7.49 -17.47
CA LEU A 246 4.14 6.77 -17.15
C LEU A 246 3.92 5.55 -18.02
N PHE A 247 4.10 5.69 -19.33
CA PHE A 247 3.96 4.59 -20.26
C PHE A 247 4.90 3.43 -19.87
N VAL A 248 6.16 3.74 -19.56
CA VAL A 248 7.16 2.75 -19.11
C VAL A 248 6.75 2.09 -17.78
N LEU A 249 6.29 2.86 -16.80
CA LEU A 249 5.85 2.33 -15.50
C LEU A 249 4.65 1.38 -15.69
N ARG A 250 3.59 1.86 -16.36
CA ARG A 250 2.35 1.12 -16.59
C ARG A 250 2.58 -0.15 -17.41
N ILE A 251 3.33 -0.07 -18.52
CA ILE A 251 3.60 -1.24 -19.37
C ILE A 251 4.45 -2.27 -18.62
N THR A 252 5.38 -1.83 -17.78
CA THR A 252 6.19 -2.74 -16.96
C THR A 252 5.32 -3.48 -15.95
N ALA A 253 4.44 -2.78 -15.23
CA ALA A 253 3.51 -3.41 -14.29
C ALA A 253 2.61 -4.42 -15.00
N CYS A 254 1.99 -4.04 -16.12
CA CYS A 254 1.17 -4.96 -16.92
C CYS A 254 1.96 -6.18 -17.40
N THR A 255 3.20 -5.99 -17.85
CA THR A 255 4.08 -7.08 -18.31
C THR A 255 4.44 -8.03 -17.18
N LEU A 256 4.81 -7.51 -16.00
CA LEU A 256 5.12 -8.33 -14.83
C LEU A 256 3.89 -9.10 -14.35
N SER A 257 2.72 -8.48 -14.31
CA SER A 257 1.46 -9.16 -13.97
C SER A 257 1.12 -10.25 -14.97
N PHE A 258 1.34 -10.02 -16.26
CA PHE A 258 1.19 -11.05 -17.30
C PHE A 258 2.18 -12.20 -17.12
N ILE A 259 3.44 -11.91 -16.78
CA ILE A 259 4.44 -12.94 -16.44
C ILE A 259 3.98 -13.74 -15.22
N ILE A 260 3.53 -13.09 -14.14
CA ILE A 260 3.04 -13.78 -12.94
C ILE A 260 1.85 -14.68 -13.27
N PHE A 261 0.92 -14.20 -14.10
CA PHE A 261 -0.23 -14.98 -14.55
C PHE A 261 0.19 -16.21 -15.36
N THR A 262 1.08 -16.04 -16.35
CA THR A 262 1.58 -17.15 -17.16
C THR A 262 2.39 -18.15 -16.34
N GLN A 263 3.21 -17.72 -15.37
CA GLN A 263 3.91 -18.61 -14.44
C GLN A 263 2.96 -19.36 -13.50
N THR A 264 1.87 -18.71 -13.08
CA THR A 264 0.79 -19.34 -12.31
C THR A 264 0.13 -20.45 -13.13
N PHE A 265 -0.18 -20.18 -14.40
CA PHE A 265 -0.72 -21.18 -15.32
C PHE A 265 0.27 -22.33 -15.60
N ALA A 266 1.55 -22.01 -15.84
CA ALA A 266 2.61 -23.00 -16.03
C ALA A 266 2.75 -23.94 -14.81
N SER A 267 2.46 -23.45 -13.61
CA SER A 267 2.49 -24.24 -12.38
C SER A 267 1.50 -25.42 -12.40
N LEU A 268 0.37 -25.28 -13.12
CA LEU A 268 -0.64 -26.34 -13.26
C LEU A 268 -0.06 -27.57 -13.98
N PHE A 269 0.72 -27.36 -15.03
CA PHE A 269 1.39 -28.46 -15.75
C PHE A 269 2.47 -29.13 -14.90
N LEU A 270 3.17 -28.36 -14.07
CA LEU A 270 4.19 -28.91 -13.16
C LEU A 270 3.61 -29.79 -12.06
N PHE A 271 2.35 -29.58 -11.66
CA PHE A 271 1.67 -30.50 -10.74
C PHE A 271 1.47 -31.88 -11.37
N CYS A 272 1.06 -31.93 -12.63
CA CYS A 272 0.82 -33.16 -13.38
C CYS A 272 2.09 -33.89 -13.82
N ARG A 273 3.25 -33.21 -13.82
CA ARG A 273 4.52 -33.83 -14.22
C ARG A 273 4.89 -34.98 -13.28
N ARG A 274 4.88 -36.21 -13.80
CA ARG A 274 5.44 -37.40 -13.15
C ARG A 274 6.96 -37.43 -13.41
N LYS A 275 7.75 -37.83 -12.42
CA LYS A 275 9.19 -38.09 -12.60
C LYS A 275 9.35 -39.60 -12.50
N ASP A 276 9.73 -40.23 -13.60
CA ASP A 276 9.65 -41.69 -13.76
C ASP A 276 10.81 -42.46 -13.11
N GLU A 277 11.78 -41.76 -12.52
CA GLU A 277 12.92 -42.38 -11.84
C GLU A 277 12.58 -42.79 -10.40
N VAL A 278 11.86 -43.90 -10.29
CA VAL A 278 11.51 -44.59 -9.05
C VAL A 278 12.69 -45.44 -8.58
N THR A 279 13.80 -44.85 -8.13
CA THR A 279 14.92 -45.67 -7.58
C THR A 279 15.68 -45.13 -6.38
N LYS A 280 15.29 -44.01 -5.76
CA LYS A 280 15.76 -43.68 -4.40
C LYS A 280 14.65 -43.04 -3.58
N THR A 281 14.61 -43.36 -2.29
CA THR A 281 13.61 -42.85 -1.34
C THR A 281 13.77 -41.35 -1.02
N SER A 282 14.90 -40.73 -1.35
CA SER A 282 15.18 -39.31 -1.05
C SER A 282 14.70 -38.27 -2.08
N PRO A 283 14.69 -38.49 -3.42
CA PRO A 283 14.25 -37.47 -4.38
C PRO A 283 12.73 -37.33 -4.42
N HIS A 284 11.98 -38.40 -4.15
CA HIS A 284 10.52 -38.39 -4.24
C HIS A 284 9.87 -37.51 -3.15
N GLU A 285 10.36 -37.59 -1.91
CA GLU A 285 9.89 -36.72 -0.83
C GLU A 285 10.22 -35.25 -1.06
N HIS A 286 11.38 -34.97 -1.66
CA HIS A 286 11.79 -33.60 -1.98
C HIS A 286 10.90 -32.99 -3.07
N VAL A 287 10.57 -33.75 -4.12
CA VAL A 287 9.65 -33.31 -5.18
C VAL A 287 8.24 -33.13 -4.64
N ARG A 288 7.73 -34.04 -3.81
CA ARG A 288 6.41 -33.91 -3.14
C ARG A 288 6.34 -32.63 -2.30
N ASN A 289 7.35 -32.38 -1.48
CA ASN A 289 7.43 -31.15 -0.67
C ASN A 289 7.54 -29.89 -1.54
N SER A 290 8.22 -29.97 -2.70
CA SER A 290 8.34 -28.86 -3.65
C SER A 290 7.03 -28.56 -4.39
N LYS A 291 6.26 -29.58 -4.78
CA LYS A 291 4.91 -29.42 -5.33
C LYS A 291 3.96 -28.76 -4.33
N LEU A 292 3.99 -29.19 -3.06
CA LEU A 292 3.20 -28.56 -2.01
C LEU A 292 3.62 -27.09 -1.79
N ARG A 293 4.92 -26.80 -1.80
CA ARG A 293 5.44 -25.42 -1.71
C ARG A 293 4.92 -24.56 -2.87
N LEU A 294 5.00 -25.06 -4.10
CA LEU A 294 4.50 -24.36 -5.29
C LEU A 294 2.99 -24.13 -5.21
N PHE A 295 2.21 -25.15 -4.83
CA PHE A 295 0.76 -25.02 -4.68
C PHE A 295 0.37 -23.92 -3.71
N LEU A 296 0.97 -23.91 -2.52
CA LEU A 296 0.69 -22.88 -1.53
C LEU A 296 1.18 -21.51 -1.96
N PHE A 297 2.31 -21.45 -2.68
CA PHE A 297 2.81 -20.21 -3.24
C PHE A 297 1.89 -19.67 -4.35
N VAL A 298 1.25 -20.52 -5.15
CA VAL A 298 0.23 -20.12 -6.11
C VAL A 298 -0.97 -19.49 -5.40
N ILE A 299 -1.48 -20.11 -4.34
CA ILE A 299 -2.59 -19.52 -3.55
C ILE A 299 -2.17 -18.17 -2.96
N PHE A 300 -0.97 -18.12 -2.35
CA PHE A 300 -0.40 -16.87 -1.84
C PHE A 300 -0.34 -15.79 -2.92
N THR A 301 0.15 -16.14 -4.11
CA THR A 301 0.31 -15.23 -5.26
C THR A 301 -1.05 -14.69 -5.71
N LEU A 302 -2.06 -15.54 -5.86
CA LEU A 302 -3.40 -15.12 -6.27
C LEU A 302 -4.00 -14.12 -5.27
N LEU A 303 -3.87 -14.40 -3.98
CA LEU A 303 -4.44 -13.54 -2.93
C LEU A 303 -3.68 -12.21 -2.79
N ILE A 304 -2.34 -12.22 -2.81
CA ILE A 304 -1.57 -10.98 -2.66
C ILE A 304 -1.67 -10.09 -3.90
N HIS A 305 -1.67 -10.68 -5.10
CA HIS A 305 -1.77 -9.91 -6.35
C HIS A 305 -3.20 -9.53 -6.72
N ALA A 306 -4.23 -10.08 -6.07
CA ALA A 306 -5.58 -9.50 -6.13
C ALA A 306 -5.56 -8.02 -5.67
N LEU A 307 -4.71 -7.67 -4.69
CA LEU A 307 -4.53 -6.29 -4.21
C LEU A 307 -3.72 -5.40 -5.18
N THR A 308 -3.23 -5.95 -6.28
CA THR A 308 -2.58 -5.18 -7.36
C THR A 308 -3.51 -4.91 -8.52
N ALA A 309 -4.65 -5.63 -8.59
CA ALA A 309 -5.58 -5.54 -9.71
C ALA A 309 -6.06 -4.10 -10.01
N PRO A 310 -6.38 -3.25 -9.02
CA PRO A 310 -6.81 -1.87 -9.32
C PRO A 310 -5.77 -1.08 -10.11
N TYR A 311 -4.48 -1.21 -9.78
CA TYR A 311 -3.41 -0.56 -10.55
C TYR A 311 -3.35 -1.08 -11.97
N ILE A 312 -3.42 -2.40 -12.16
CA ILE A 312 -3.31 -3.03 -13.48
C ILE A 312 -4.49 -2.66 -14.37
N ILE A 313 -5.69 -2.54 -13.81
CA ILE A 313 -6.88 -2.10 -14.53
C ILE A 313 -6.74 -0.64 -14.95
N TRP A 314 -6.38 0.26 -14.02
CA TRP A 314 -6.15 1.67 -14.33
C TRP A 314 -5.03 1.84 -15.37
N ALA A 315 -3.90 1.16 -15.19
CA ALA A 315 -2.76 1.18 -16.10
C ALA A 315 -3.14 0.69 -17.50
N GLY A 316 -3.86 -0.43 -17.60
CA GLY A 316 -4.30 -1.00 -18.87
C GLY A 316 -5.29 -0.11 -19.61
N LEU A 317 -6.29 0.45 -18.91
CA LEU A 317 -7.28 1.35 -19.50
C LEU A 317 -6.64 2.65 -20.00
N THR A 318 -5.75 3.25 -19.20
CA THR A 318 -5.06 4.49 -19.57
C THR A 318 -4.08 4.27 -20.73
N ILE A 319 -3.32 3.17 -20.76
CA ILE A 319 -2.50 2.81 -21.94
C ILE A 319 -3.38 2.66 -23.18
N ALA A 320 -4.50 1.91 -23.08
CA ALA A 320 -5.38 1.69 -24.22
C ALA A 320 -5.98 3.00 -24.74
N TYR A 321 -6.30 3.93 -23.85
CA TYR A 321 -6.78 5.25 -24.21
C TYR A 321 -5.70 6.07 -24.90
N ASP A 322 -4.51 6.18 -24.31
CA ASP A 322 -3.40 6.97 -24.85
C ASP A 322 -2.98 6.45 -26.25
N VAL A 323 -2.89 5.13 -26.42
CA VAL A 323 -2.60 4.49 -27.72
C VAL A 323 -3.75 4.68 -28.70
N GLY A 324 -5.00 4.55 -28.25
CA GLY A 324 -6.18 4.78 -29.07
C GLY A 324 -6.20 6.20 -29.65
N GLN A 325 -5.96 7.21 -28.80
CA GLN A 325 -5.86 8.61 -29.22
C GLN A 325 -4.72 8.83 -30.22
N LEU A 326 -3.53 8.26 -29.96
CA LEU A 326 -2.38 8.36 -30.86
C LEU A 326 -2.67 7.80 -32.26
N LEU A 327 -3.42 6.70 -32.32
CA LEU A 327 -3.77 6.02 -33.58
C LEU A 327 -5.05 6.56 -34.22
N GLY A 328 -5.70 7.57 -33.62
CA GLY A 328 -6.96 8.15 -34.10
C GLY A 328 -8.20 7.28 -33.87
N PHE A 329 -8.13 6.30 -32.96
CA PHE A 329 -9.27 5.47 -32.57
C PHE A 329 -10.10 6.14 -31.48
N GLY A 330 -11.40 6.34 -31.75
CA GLY A 330 -12.38 6.82 -30.78
C GLY A 330 -12.96 5.70 -29.91
N TRP A 331 -12.11 4.93 -29.22
CA TRP A 331 -12.60 3.85 -28.36
C TRP A 331 -13.37 4.39 -27.16
N TYR A 332 -14.61 3.92 -26.97
CA TYR A 332 -15.34 4.14 -25.74
C TYR A 332 -14.79 3.21 -24.64
N LEU A 333 -13.84 3.74 -23.86
CA LEU A 333 -13.28 3.04 -22.71
C LEU A 333 -13.96 3.55 -21.42
N PRO A 334 -14.21 2.67 -20.43
CA PRO A 334 -14.84 3.04 -19.17
C PRO A 334 -13.88 3.83 -18.27
N MET A 335 -13.58 5.09 -18.62
CA MET A 335 -12.65 5.95 -17.89
C MET A 335 -13.11 6.27 -16.46
N HIS A 336 -14.43 6.30 -16.22
CA HIS A 336 -14.99 6.43 -14.87
C HIS A 336 -14.50 5.29 -13.95
N PHE A 337 -14.39 4.07 -14.49
CA PHE A 337 -13.90 2.92 -13.74
C PHE A 337 -12.41 3.08 -13.44
N ALA A 338 -11.62 3.59 -14.41
CA ALA A 338 -10.22 3.90 -14.18
C ALA A 338 -10.02 4.96 -13.07
N SER A 339 -10.86 5.99 -13.00
CA SER A 339 -10.81 6.99 -11.93
C SER A 339 -11.14 6.43 -10.54
N GLU A 340 -11.92 5.35 -10.45
CA GLU A 340 -12.17 4.69 -9.15
C GLU A 340 -11.03 3.73 -8.76
N MET A 341 -10.40 3.09 -9.74
CA MET A 341 -9.35 2.10 -9.51
C MET A 341 -8.03 2.70 -9.00
N PHE A 342 -7.68 3.94 -9.38
CA PHE A 342 -6.45 4.58 -8.92
C PHE A 342 -6.46 4.93 -7.41
N PRO A 343 -7.48 5.63 -6.87
CA PRO A 343 -7.66 5.82 -5.43
C PRO A 343 -7.68 4.50 -4.65
N LEU A 344 -8.34 3.49 -5.21
CA LEU A 344 -8.40 2.17 -4.59
C LEU A 344 -6.99 1.54 -4.51
N HIS A 345 -6.18 1.66 -5.55
CA HIS A 345 -4.78 1.21 -5.52
C HIS A 345 -3.97 1.86 -4.39
N LEU A 346 -4.07 3.19 -4.24
CA LEU A 346 -3.40 3.92 -3.17
C LEU A 346 -3.91 3.50 -1.79
N THR A 347 -5.23 3.33 -1.64
CA THR A 347 -5.84 2.85 -0.39
C THR A 347 -5.33 1.45 -0.01
N LEU A 348 -5.10 0.58 -0.99
CA LEU A 348 -4.54 -0.75 -0.77
C LEU A 348 -3.09 -0.75 -0.27
N PHE A 349 -2.36 0.37 -0.32
CA PHE A 349 -1.05 0.48 0.35
C PHE A 349 -1.18 0.28 1.86
N LEU A 350 -2.30 0.68 2.48
CA LEU A 350 -2.54 0.49 3.92
C LEU A 350 -2.78 -0.98 4.29
N VAL A 351 -3.41 -1.75 3.39
CA VAL A 351 -3.86 -3.13 3.65
C VAL A 351 -2.80 -4.15 3.25
N ARG A 352 -2.04 -3.87 2.19
CA ARG A 352 -1.06 -4.80 1.59
C ARG A 352 0.01 -5.30 2.58
N PRO A 353 0.59 -4.47 3.47
CA PRO A 353 1.47 -4.91 4.56
C PRO A 353 0.88 -6.03 5.43
N PHE A 354 -0.37 -5.87 5.86
CA PHE A 354 -1.08 -6.85 6.67
C PHE A 354 -1.39 -8.11 5.88
N ALA A 355 -1.91 -7.97 4.67
CA ALA A 355 -2.20 -9.10 3.81
C ALA A 355 -0.94 -9.93 3.53
N PHE A 356 0.18 -9.27 3.20
CA PHE A 356 1.46 -9.94 2.99
C PHE A 356 1.89 -10.74 4.22
N THR A 357 1.94 -10.10 5.39
CA THR A 357 2.45 -10.74 6.61
C THR A 357 1.57 -11.92 7.06
N ILE A 358 0.26 -11.76 7.02
CA ILE A 358 -0.71 -12.82 7.37
C ILE A 358 -0.61 -13.98 6.37
N LEU A 359 -0.65 -13.70 5.06
CA LEU A 359 -0.56 -14.72 4.03
C LEU A 359 0.80 -15.46 4.07
N ALA A 360 1.89 -14.75 4.37
CA ALA A 360 3.21 -15.35 4.52
C ALA A 360 3.23 -16.39 5.66
N LEU A 361 2.63 -16.07 6.81
CA LEU A 361 2.53 -16.99 7.95
C LEU A 361 1.67 -18.23 7.63
N ILE A 362 0.52 -18.03 7.00
CA ILE A 362 -0.49 -19.07 6.83
C ILE A 362 -0.18 -19.96 5.63
N LEU A 363 0.30 -19.41 4.53
CA LEU A 363 0.40 -20.12 3.25
C LEU A 363 1.82 -20.58 2.94
N LEU A 364 2.84 -19.79 3.23
CA LEU A 364 4.20 -20.18 2.86
C LEU A 364 4.69 -21.33 3.73
N ASN A 365 4.85 -22.50 3.11
CA ASN A 365 5.13 -23.78 3.78
C ASN A 365 6.22 -23.73 4.87
N PRO A 366 7.41 -23.12 4.67
CA PRO A 366 8.44 -23.11 5.71
C PRO A 366 7.99 -22.31 6.95
N TYR A 367 7.23 -21.23 6.76
CA TYR A 367 6.68 -20.40 7.84
C TYR A 367 5.53 -21.11 8.54
N ARG A 368 4.54 -21.61 7.79
CA ARG A 368 3.40 -22.36 8.33
C ARG A 368 3.84 -23.53 9.21
N ARG A 369 4.80 -24.35 8.73
CA ARG A 369 5.31 -25.50 9.48
C ARG A 369 6.00 -25.07 10.78
N ARG A 370 6.80 -24.00 10.75
CA ARG A 370 7.51 -23.49 11.93
C ARG A 370 6.55 -22.83 12.92
N PHE A 371 5.61 -22.04 12.42
CA PHE A 371 4.54 -21.43 13.20
C PHE A 371 3.75 -22.49 13.97
N MET A 372 3.27 -23.55 13.30
CA MET A 372 2.56 -24.65 13.96
C MET A 372 3.42 -25.34 15.03
N LYS A 373 4.72 -25.57 14.77
CA LYS A 373 5.64 -26.14 15.77
C LYS A 373 5.95 -25.20 16.95
N PHE A 374 5.82 -23.90 16.75
CA PHE A 374 6.05 -22.90 17.79
C PHE A 374 4.87 -22.83 18.76
N PHE A 375 3.64 -22.85 18.24
CA PHE A 375 2.41 -22.74 19.06
C PHE A 375 1.83 -24.09 19.51
N CYS A 376 2.13 -25.19 18.81
CA CYS A 376 1.68 -26.53 19.18
C CYS A 376 2.83 -27.41 19.68
N SER A 377 2.98 -27.50 21.00
CA SER A 377 3.96 -28.35 21.68
C SER A 377 3.78 -29.85 21.35
N CYS A 378 2.55 -30.30 21.05
CA CYS A 378 2.27 -31.69 20.67
C CYS A 378 2.87 -32.06 19.31
N CYS A 379 3.00 -31.10 18.38
CA CYS A 379 3.64 -31.29 17.08
C CYS A 379 5.18 -31.22 17.12
N ARG A 380 5.79 -31.11 18.31
CA ARG A 380 7.25 -31.03 18.51
C ARG A 380 7.90 -32.41 18.67
N ARG A 381 7.10 -33.45 18.98
CA ARG A 381 7.58 -34.81 19.31
C ARG A 381 7.49 -35.83 18.16
N HIS A 382 6.96 -35.44 17.01
CA HIS A 382 6.93 -36.21 15.75
C HIS A 382 7.49 -35.36 14.61
#